data_AF-A0A7K3Y361-F1
#
_entry.id   AF-A0A7K3Y361-F1
#
_cell.length_a   1.000
_cell.length_b   1.000
_cell.length_c   1.000
_cell.angle_alpha   90.00
_cell.angle_beta   90.00
_cell.angle_gamma   90.00
#
_symmetry.space_group_name_H-M   'P 1'
#
loop_
_entity.id
_entity.type
_entity.pdbx_description
1 polymer ?
#
loop_
_entity_poly.entity_id
_entity_poly.type
_entity_poly.pdbx_seq_one_letter_code
_entity_poly.pdbx_strand_id
1 'polypeptide(L)'
;MSGAERGPIAARKRQRDIIEEIAAFSDEYGSILARYHKYTMDDLIRIEDECRRLQDEARSREAWGIADELATLEYLIDRAKAMKEKRIESERLSG
;
A
#
# COMPACT_ATOMS: atom_id res chain seq x y z
N MET A 1 25.49 16.01 18.06
CA MET A 1 24.74 14.86 17.52
C MET A 1 25.55 14.28 16.37
N SER A 2 25.96 13.01 16.49
CA SER A 2 27.02 12.39 15.68
C SER A 2 26.58 12.13 14.23
N GLY A 3 27.41 12.48 13.25
CA GLY A 3 27.18 12.29 11.81
C GLY A 3 27.18 10.82 11.33
N ALA A 4 27.18 9.86 12.25
CA ALA A 4 27.17 8.42 11.94
C ALA A 4 25.84 7.95 11.30
N GLU A 5 24.73 8.66 11.53
CA GLU A 5 23.42 8.25 10.98
C GLU A 5 23.22 8.59 9.49
N ARG A 6 24.08 9.43 8.91
CA ARG A 6 24.01 9.84 7.49
C ARG A 6 25.06 9.16 6.59
N GLY A 7 25.78 8.17 7.10
CA GLY A 7 26.74 7.40 6.30
C GLY A 7 26.08 6.42 5.33
N PRO A 8 26.80 5.96 4.28
CA PRO A 8 26.27 5.06 3.25
C PRO A 8 25.78 3.70 3.78
N ILE A 9 26.31 3.22 4.91
CA ILE A 9 25.82 1.98 5.56
C ILE A 9 24.44 2.20 6.17
N ALA A 10 24.22 3.33 6.85
CA ALA A 10 22.93 3.67 7.44
C ALA A 10 21.86 3.94 6.36
N ALA A 11 22.25 4.55 5.24
CA ALA A 11 21.39 4.72 4.07
C ALA A 11 20.96 3.37 3.48
N ARG A 12 21.90 2.44 3.27
CA ARG A 12 21.60 1.08 2.77
C ARG A 12 20.72 0.29 3.74
N LYS A 13 20.91 0.44 5.05
CA LYS A 13 20.06 -0.21 6.06
C LYS A 13 18.62 0.30 5.96
N ARG A 14 18.42 1.63 5.99
CA ARG A 14 17.10 2.24 5.81
C ARG A 14 16.44 1.84 4.48
N GLN A 15 17.21 1.77 3.40
CA GLN A 15 16.70 1.31 2.11
C GLN A 15 16.23 -0.16 2.15
N ARG A 16 16.92 -1.02 2.89
CA ARG A 16 16.48 -2.41 3.09
C ARG A 16 15.20 -2.49 3.94
N ASP A 17 15.14 -1.72 5.03
CA ASP A 17 14.00 -1.72 5.94
C ASP A 17 12.70 -1.33 5.20
N ILE A 18 12.74 -0.32 4.31
CA ILE A 18 11.56 0.07 3.52
C ILE A 18 11.18 -0.99 2.47
N ILE A 19 12.17 -1.68 1.88
CA ILE A 19 11.90 -2.74 0.90
C ILE A 19 11.18 -3.92 1.58
N GLU A 20 11.62 -4.30 2.78
CA GLU A 20 10.99 -5.37 3.57
C GLU A 20 9.57 -5.00 4.01
N GLU A 21 9.36 -3.75 4.45
CA GLU A 21 8.03 -3.22 4.81
C GLU A 21 7.06 -3.26 3.61
N ILE A 22 7.52 -2.82 2.44
CA ILE A 22 6.69 -2.84 1.23
C ILE A 22 6.41 -4.27 0.75
N ALA A 23 7.41 -5.16 0.80
CA ALA A 23 7.20 -6.55 0.42
C ALA A 23 6.12 -7.21 1.31
N ALA A 24 6.17 -6.98 2.63
CA ALA A 24 5.15 -7.48 3.55
C ALA A 24 3.76 -6.89 3.26
N PHE A 25 3.68 -5.59 2.98
CA PHE A 25 2.43 -4.92 2.63
C PHE A 25 1.81 -5.48 1.33
N SER A 26 2.65 -5.67 0.30
CA SER A 26 2.25 -6.28 -0.97
C SER A 26 1.80 -7.73 -0.81
N ASP A 27 2.44 -8.51 0.06
CA ASP A 27 2.01 -9.89 0.35
C ASP A 27 0.66 -9.94 1.07
N GLU A 28 0.44 -9.03 2.03
CA GLU A 28 -0.80 -8.95 2.79
C GLU A 28 -1.99 -8.59 1.88
N TYR A 29 -1.81 -7.56 1.04
CA TYR A 29 -2.88 -6.94 0.25
C TYR A 29 -2.86 -7.26 -1.25
N GLY A 30 -1.89 -8.01 -1.76
CA GLY A 30 -1.79 -8.34 -3.20
C GLY A 30 -3.01 -9.09 -3.76
N SER A 31 -3.77 -9.80 -2.90
CA SER A 31 -5.04 -10.44 -3.29
C SER A 31 -6.28 -9.68 -2.81
N ILE A 32 -6.19 -8.38 -2.56
CA ILE A 32 -7.28 -7.56 -2.01
C ILE A 32 -8.56 -7.65 -2.84
N LEU A 33 -8.47 -7.75 -4.17
CA LEU A 33 -9.62 -7.95 -5.04
C LEU A 33 -10.43 -9.21 -4.72
N ALA A 34 -9.77 -10.33 -4.44
CA ALA A 34 -10.47 -11.57 -4.08
C ALA A 34 -11.09 -11.49 -2.68
N ARG A 35 -10.56 -10.60 -1.83
CA ARG A 35 -10.91 -10.48 -0.41
C ARG A 35 -11.71 -9.20 -0.08
N TYR A 36 -12.09 -8.39 -1.08
CA TYR A 36 -12.68 -7.05 -0.88
C TYR A 36 -13.93 -7.05 0.03
N HIS A 37 -14.71 -8.13 0.02
CA HIS A 37 -15.89 -8.28 0.87
C HIS A 37 -15.57 -8.28 2.37
N LYS A 38 -14.35 -8.67 2.77
CA LYS A 38 -13.88 -8.72 4.15
C LYS A 38 -13.51 -7.35 4.72
N TYR A 39 -13.29 -6.37 3.86
CA TYR A 39 -12.90 -5.01 4.24
C TYR A 39 -14.11 -4.09 4.22
N THR A 40 -14.19 -3.17 5.19
CA THR A 40 -15.11 -2.03 5.11
C THR A 40 -14.58 -1.01 4.09
N MET A 41 -15.40 -0.01 3.72
CA MET A 41 -14.89 1.08 2.87
C MET A 41 -13.75 1.84 3.59
N ASP A 42 -13.88 2.07 4.89
CA ASP A 42 -12.87 2.74 5.71
C ASP A 42 -11.56 1.95 5.77
N ASP A 43 -11.63 0.62 5.82
CA ASP A 43 -10.43 -0.21 5.76
C ASP A 43 -9.73 -0.07 4.40
N LEU A 44 -10.48 -0.08 3.29
CA LEU A 44 -9.92 0.11 1.96
C LEU A 44 -9.27 1.49 1.79
N ILE A 45 -9.86 2.54 2.36
CA ILE A 45 -9.29 3.89 2.39
C ILE A 45 -7.99 3.90 3.20
N ARG A 46 -7.97 3.27 4.38
CA ARG A 46 -6.76 3.19 5.22
C ARG A 46 -5.62 2.45 4.50
N ILE A 47 -5.93 1.36 3.81
CA ILE A 47 -4.96 0.58 3.04
C ILE A 47 -4.42 1.42 1.86
N GLU A 48 -5.28 2.17 1.18
CA GLU A 48 -4.87 3.08 0.11
C GLU A 48 -3.92 4.18 0.60
N ASP A 49 -4.26 4.84 1.72
CA ASP A 49 -3.44 5.90 2.29
C ASP A 49 -2.06 5.37 2.71
N GLU A 50 -2.00 4.15 3.27
CA GLU A 50 -0.74 3.49 3.60
C GLU A 50 0.06 3.10 2.35
N CYS A 51 -0.61 2.63 1.29
CA CYS A 51 0.03 2.35 0.01
C CYS A 51 0.70 3.59 -0.58
N ARG A 52 0.03 4.75 -0.53
CA ARG A 52 0.59 6.03 -0.99
C ARG A 52 1.76 6.49 -0.12
N ARG A 53 1.63 6.38 1.22
CA ARG A 53 2.73 6.70 2.17
C ARG A 53 3.98 5.88 1.84
N LEU A 54 3.84 4.58 1.63
CA LEU A 54 4.93 3.69 1.27
C LEU A 54 5.54 4.04 -0.09
N GLN A 55 4.72 4.46 -1.05
CA GLN A 55 5.19 4.85 -2.38
C GLN A 55 6.03 6.13 -2.31
N ASP A 56 5.57 7.13 -1.56
CA ASP A 56 6.31 8.37 -1.34
C ASP A 56 7.64 8.12 -0.61
N GLU A 57 7.64 7.23 0.39
CA GLU A 57 8.86 6.85 1.11
C GLU A 57 9.83 6.04 0.22
N ALA A 58 9.32 5.16 -0.64
CA ALA A 58 10.15 4.43 -1.61
C ALA A 58 10.81 5.39 -2.60
N ARG A 59 10.06 6.37 -3.12
CA ARG A 59 10.57 7.40 -4.04
C ARG A 59 11.62 8.28 -3.37
N SER A 60 11.38 8.72 -2.13
CA SER A 60 12.33 9.55 -1.38
C SER A 60 13.66 8.84 -1.11
N ARG A 61 13.64 7.50 -1.09
CA ARG A 61 14.82 6.62 -0.92
C ARG A 61 15.36 6.03 -2.23
N GLU A 62 14.91 6.54 -3.39
CA GLU A 62 15.32 6.10 -4.73
C GLU A 62 15.07 4.60 -5.01
N ALA A 63 14.13 3.99 -4.29
CA ALA A 63 13.72 2.59 -4.48
C ALA A 63 12.66 2.48 -5.59
N TRP A 64 13.00 2.93 -6.80
CA TRP A 64 12.03 3.09 -7.91
C TRP A 64 11.33 1.78 -8.32
N GLY A 65 12.05 0.65 -8.34
CA GLY A 65 11.46 -0.64 -8.75
C GLY A 65 10.31 -1.10 -7.85
N ILE A 66 10.41 -0.88 -6.54
CA ILE A 66 9.36 -1.28 -5.60
C ILE A 66 8.22 -0.25 -5.52
N ALA A 67 8.48 1.00 -5.90
CA ALA A 67 7.44 2.01 -6.03
C ALA A 67 6.44 1.71 -7.17
N ASP A 68 6.88 0.99 -8.22
CA ASP A 68 6.01 0.53 -9.32
C ASP A 68 5.10 -0.65 -8.88
N GLU A 69 5.60 -1.52 -8.01
CA GLU A 69 4.78 -2.58 -7.39
C GLU A 69 3.63 -1.98 -6.56
N LEU A 70 3.92 -0.92 -5.80
CA LEU A 70 2.90 -0.18 -5.04
C LEU A 70 1.87 0.52 -5.94
N ALA A 71 2.27 1.02 -7.12
CA ALA A 71 1.31 1.60 -8.07
C ALA A 71 0.31 0.55 -8.58
N THR A 72 0.78 -0.69 -8.77
CA THR A 72 -0.10 -1.80 -9.15
C THR A 72 -1.07 -2.13 -8.01
N LEU A 73 -0.60 -2.14 -6.77
CA LEU A 73 -1.43 -2.40 -5.61
C LEU A 73 -2.48 -1.30 -5.38
N GLU A 74 -2.12 -0.02 -5.54
CA GLU A 74 -3.05 1.12 -5.48
C GLU A 74 -4.21 0.94 -6.47
N TYR A 75 -3.93 0.56 -7.71
CA TYR A 75 -4.96 0.23 -8.71
C TYR A 75 -5.91 -0.90 -8.25
N LEU A 76 -5.37 -1.95 -7.61
CA LEU A 76 -6.18 -3.05 -7.09
C LEU A 76 -7.09 -2.60 -5.92
N ILE A 77 -6.58 -1.71 -5.07
CA ILE A 77 -7.35 -1.12 -3.95
C ILE A 77 -8.48 -0.24 -4.50
N ASP A 78 -8.21 0.60 -5.50
CA ASP A 78 -9.24 1.39 -6.20
C ASP A 78 -10.34 0.52 -6.77
N ARG A 79 -9.97 -0.58 -7.40
CA ARG A 79 -10.92 -1.52 -7.95
C ARG A 79 -11.71 -2.24 -6.86
N ALA A 80 -11.09 -2.57 -5.72
CA ALA A 80 -11.78 -3.14 -4.56
C ALA A 80 -12.81 -2.17 -3.97
N LYS A 81 -12.48 -0.87 -3.85
CA LYS A 81 -13.43 0.18 -3.41
C LYS A 81 -14.64 0.25 -4.33
N ALA A 82 -14.42 0.30 -5.65
CA ALA A 82 -15.51 0.35 -6.62
C ALA A 82 -16.43 -0.89 -6.54
N MET A 83 -15.87 -2.08 -6.28
CA MET A 83 -16.67 -3.29 -6.06
C MET A 83 -17.44 -3.25 -4.75
N LYS A 84 -16.86 -2.70 -3.68
CA LYS A 84 -17.52 -2.52 -2.39
C LYS A 84 -18.68 -1.54 -2.49
N GLU A 85 -18.49 -0.41 -3.16
CA GLU A 85 -19.51 0.61 -3.38
C GLU A 85 -20.72 0.03 -4.13
N LYS A 86 -20.48 -0.68 -5.24
CA LYS A 86 -21.56 -1.36 -5.99
C LYS A 86 -22.35 -2.36 -5.13
N ARG A 87 -21.67 -3.07 -4.23
CA ARG A 87 -22.32 -4.01 -3.31
C ARG A 87 -23.20 -3.27 -2.30
N ILE A 88 -22.69 -2.20 -1.70
CA ILE A 88 -23.45 -1.37 -0.74
C ILE A 88 -24.71 -0.79 -1.42
N GLU A 89 -24.56 -0.27 -2.64
CA GLU A 89 -25.71 0.25 -3.39
C GLU A 89 -26.73 -0.84 -3.73
N SER A 90 -26.27 -2.03 -4.15
CA SER A 90 -27.16 -3.17 -4.40
C SER A 90 -27.93 -3.60 -3.16
N GLU A 91 -27.26 -3.63 -2.00
CA GLU A 91 -27.89 -3.98 -0.72
C GLU A 91 -28.97 -2.95 -0.35
N ARG A 92 -28.69 -1.65 -0.55
CA ARG A 92 -29.62 -0.53 -0.32
C ARG A 92 -30.87 -0.58 -1.20
N LEU A 93 -30.74 -1.02 -2.45
CA LEU A 93 -31.87 -1.10 -3.40
C LEU A 93 -32.73 -2.36 -3.21
N SER A 94 -32.20 -3.38 -2.52
CA SER A 94 -32.88 -4.66 -2.29
C SER A 94 -33.62 -4.76 -0.95
N GLY A 95 -33.44 -3.79 -0.05
CA GLY A 95 -34.11 -3.68 1.25
C GLY A 95 -35.28 -2.72 1.22
#